data_AF-A0A317KBN4-F1
#
_entry.id   AF-A0A317KBN4-F1
#
_cell.length_a   1.000
_cell.length_b   1.000
_cell.length_c   1.000
_cell.angle_alpha   90.00
_cell.angle_beta   90.00
_cell.angle_gamma   90.00
#
_symmetry.space_group_name_H-M   'P 1'
#
loop_
_entity.id
_entity.type
_entity.pdbx_description
1 polymer ?
#
loop_
_entity_poly.entity_id
_entity_poly.type
_entity_poly.pdbx_seq_one_letter_code
_entity_poly.pdbx_strand_id
1 'polypeptide(L)'
;MTATIAHAAGARRASVARGYRFELVKLVSQWRIRLLVLACWIAPALFVAAVSQQSSLPVDTLFGRWMHATGWAGPLVVLGFAGTWALPLLTSVVAGDVFASEDRLGTWRHLLVAVRSPRRIFAAKALASLTVILLLVVGLACSSAAGGVVAVGNHPLVGLDGHLLTPADAAGKVLLAWVCVLAPTLALAAIGLLGSVALGRSPMGLLLPALVALAMQLAQMLPLPVAVRLALPSYAFIAWNGLFTSPAQLGPLLIGIVVSLVWAVTATALAYLLFLRRDFTNPTHDGSGRRAVTAAVLPLVGLVAVTAAVVAAATPASGSGIEQDKVQRAVATAFAHLYRIQTRQLNRPDVTEAQLKATATCNKGGGKVAAEGPGNDWRCIVSWHLPDVEAAGTAIYQLDVTADGRFVADGDGPKEVNGYFLVRTPAGDAPNPLWQFDGIVELLPTTKG
;
A
#
# COMPACT_ATOMS: atom_id res chain seq x y z
N MET A 1 -34.33 37.34 -56.90
CA MET A 1 -33.09 37.05 -56.15
C MET A 1 -33.48 36.43 -54.82
N THR A 2 -33.42 35.10 -54.71
CA THR A 2 -33.65 34.37 -53.47
C THR A 2 -32.28 34.04 -52.86
N ALA A 3 -31.93 34.75 -51.79
CA ALA A 3 -30.70 34.49 -51.03
C ALA A 3 -30.89 33.20 -50.22
N THR A 4 -30.26 32.12 -50.66
CA THR A 4 -30.08 30.90 -49.85
C THR A 4 -29.16 31.21 -48.68
N ILE A 5 -29.75 31.31 -47.48
CA ILE A 5 -29.01 31.35 -46.22
C ILE A 5 -28.35 29.99 -46.03
N ALA A 6 -27.06 29.89 -46.36
CA ALA A 6 -26.25 28.74 -46.01
C ALA A 6 -26.20 28.66 -44.48
N HIS A 7 -26.92 27.69 -43.91
CA HIS A 7 -26.77 27.33 -42.50
C HIS A 7 -25.29 26.96 -42.29
N ALA A 8 -24.54 27.81 -41.59
CA ALA A 8 -23.19 27.50 -41.18
C ALA A 8 -23.24 26.18 -40.40
N ALA A 9 -22.69 25.10 -40.98
CA ALA A 9 -22.58 23.82 -40.32
C ALA A 9 -21.78 24.04 -39.02
N GLY A 10 -22.49 24.10 -37.89
CA GLY A 10 -21.90 24.41 -36.60
C GLY A 10 -20.71 23.49 -36.36
N ALA A 11 -19.50 24.06 -36.36
CA ALA A 11 -18.27 23.27 -36.28
C ALA A 11 -18.32 22.35 -35.06
N ARG A 12 -18.38 21.04 -35.32
CA ARG A 12 -18.64 20.00 -34.32
C ARG A 12 -17.56 20.03 -33.24
N ARG A 13 -18.00 20.10 -31.97
CA ARG A 13 -17.10 19.98 -30.81
C ARG A 13 -16.33 18.67 -30.87
N ALA A 14 -15.02 18.69 -30.61
CA ALA A 14 -14.19 17.50 -30.61
C ALA A 14 -14.70 16.46 -29.58
N SER A 15 -14.72 15.19 -29.97
CA SER A 15 -15.14 14.06 -29.12
C SER A 15 -14.09 13.76 -28.04
N VAL A 16 -14.54 13.32 -26.85
CA VAL A 16 -13.65 12.94 -25.74
C VAL A 16 -12.62 11.89 -26.17
N ALA A 17 -13.01 10.89 -26.95
CA ALA A 17 -12.09 9.84 -27.44
C ALA A 17 -10.92 10.39 -28.27
N ARG A 18 -11.13 11.44 -29.07
CA ARG A 18 -10.06 12.08 -29.85
C ARG A 18 -9.13 12.89 -28.95
N GLY A 19 -9.69 13.62 -27.99
CA GLY A 19 -8.90 14.32 -26.97
C GLY A 19 -8.07 13.33 -26.14
N TYR A 20 -8.68 12.24 -25.68
CA TYR A 20 -8.01 11.18 -24.93
C TYR A 20 -6.82 10.59 -25.70
N ARG A 21 -7.01 10.22 -26.97
CA ARG A 21 -5.92 9.69 -27.80
C ARG A 21 -4.78 10.70 -27.97
N PHE A 22 -5.12 11.97 -28.19
CA PHE A 22 -4.13 13.04 -28.29
C PHE A 22 -3.32 13.20 -26.99
N GLU A 23 -4.00 13.26 -25.84
CA GLU A 23 -3.34 13.38 -24.54
C GLU A 23 -2.49 12.15 -24.21
N LEU A 24 -2.94 10.94 -24.57
CA LEU A 24 -2.17 9.73 -24.36
C LEU A 24 -0.87 9.72 -25.19
N VAL A 25 -0.96 10.08 -26.48
CA VAL A 25 0.22 10.22 -27.34
C VAL A 25 1.17 11.28 -26.81
N LYS A 26 0.62 12.41 -26.31
CA LYS A 26 1.40 13.47 -25.70
C LYS A 26 2.13 13.00 -24.44
N LEU A 27 1.48 12.28 -23.54
CA LEU A 27 2.12 11.77 -22.32
C LEU A 27 3.22 10.76 -22.68
N VAL A 28 2.93 9.80 -23.56
CA VAL A 28 3.88 8.75 -23.94
C VAL A 28 5.03 9.28 -24.83
N SER A 29 4.88 10.43 -25.48
CA SER A 29 5.97 11.08 -26.21
C SER A 29 6.95 11.83 -25.30
N GLN A 30 6.58 12.14 -24.06
CA GLN A 30 7.48 12.77 -23.09
C GLN A 30 8.56 11.78 -22.64
N TRP A 31 9.82 12.20 -22.74
CA TRP A 31 10.96 11.39 -22.32
C TRP A 31 10.85 10.92 -20.86
N ARG A 32 10.33 11.78 -19.97
CA ARG A 32 10.12 11.46 -18.55
C ARG A 32 9.20 10.25 -18.38
N ILE A 33 8.05 10.26 -19.06
CA ILE A 33 7.09 9.14 -18.99
C ILE A 33 7.68 7.88 -19.60
N ARG A 34 8.42 7.98 -20.71
CA ARG A 34 9.11 6.82 -21.31
C ARG A 34 10.11 6.19 -20.34
N LEU A 35 10.91 7.01 -19.65
CA LEU A 35 11.83 6.51 -18.62
C LEU A 35 11.08 5.88 -17.44
N LEU A 36 9.96 6.47 -17.01
CA LEU A 36 9.14 5.87 -15.94
C LEU A 36 8.54 4.53 -16.36
N VAL A 37 8.06 4.40 -17.60
CA VAL A 37 7.59 3.13 -18.15
C VAL A 37 8.73 2.11 -18.17
N LEU A 38 9.88 2.46 -18.72
CA LEU A 38 11.05 1.58 -18.73
C LEU A 38 11.44 1.14 -17.30
N ALA A 39 11.52 2.10 -16.38
CA ALA A 39 11.87 1.84 -14.99
C ALA A 39 10.85 0.92 -14.31
N CYS A 40 9.54 1.18 -14.46
CA CYS A 40 8.50 0.36 -13.83
C CYS A 40 8.46 -1.08 -14.38
N TRP A 41 8.79 -1.27 -15.67
CA TRP A 41 8.74 -2.58 -16.31
C TRP A 41 10.04 -3.39 -16.16
N ILE A 42 11.17 -2.76 -15.85
CA ILE A 42 12.48 -3.43 -15.78
C ILE A 42 13.09 -3.42 -14.37
N ALA A 43 13.07 -2.28 -13.68
CA ALA A 43 13.80 -2.12 -12.43
C ALA A 43 13.36 -3.10 -11.32
N PRO A 44 12.05 -3.40 -11.13
CA PRO A 44 11.64 -4.38 -10.12
C PRO A 44 12.17 -5.78 -10.39
N ALA A 45 12.13 -6.25 -11.64
CA ALA A 45 12.68 -7.55 -12.01
C ALA A 45 14.20 -7.61 -11.73
N LEU A 46 14.93 -6.57 -12.13
CA LEU A 46 16.38 -6.48 -11.88
C LEU A 46 16.70 -6.43 -10.38
N PHE A 47 15.91 -5.68 -9.60
CA PHE A 47 16.06 -5.62 -8.15
C PHE A 47 15.91 -7.00 -7.51
N VAL A 48 14.84 -7.74 -7.84
CA VAL A 48 14.60 -9.07 -7.28
C VAL A 48 15.70 -10.05 -7.70
N ALA A 49 16.13 -10.02 -8.97
CA ALA A 49 17.22 -10.85 -9.47
C ALA A 49 18.60 -10.50 -8.88
N ALA A 50 18.82 -9.24 -8.50
CA ALA A 50 20.04 -8.82 -7.82
C ALA A 50 20.04 -9.29 -6.36
N VAL A 51 18.92 -9.12 -5.64
CA VAL A 51 18.78 -9.60 -4.25
C VAL A 51 18.90 -11.12 -4.19
N SER A 52 18.38 -11.86 -5.17
CA SER A 52 18.50 -13.33 -5.19
C SER A 52 19.94 -13.84 -5.29
N GLN A 53 20.89 -13.00 -5.74
CA GLN A 53 22.31 -13.33 -5.83
C GLN A 53 23.12 -12.85 -4.61
N GLN A 54 22.53 -12.04 -3.74
CA GLN A 54 23.18 -11.53 -2.54
C GLN A 54 23.05 -12.52 -1.40
N SER A 55 23.97 -12.47 -0.43
CA SER A 55 23.85 -13.21 0.84
C SER A 55 23.10 -12.42 1.91
N SER A 56 22.96 -11.10 1.75
CA SER A 56 22.23 -10.21 2.65
C SER A 56 20.81 -9.98 2.17
N LEU A 57 19.84 -10.21 3.05
CA LEU A 57 18.42 -9.97 2.79
C LEU A 57 17.96 -8.64 3.42
N PRO A 58 16.94 -7.98 2.84
CA PRO A 58 16.32 -6.79 3.42
C PRO A 58 15.39 -7.19 4.58
N VAL A 59 15.98 -7.61 5.71
CA VAL A 59 15.24 -8.18 6.86
C VAL A 59 14.27 -7.21 7.54
N ASP A 60 14.46 -5.90 7.37
CA ASP A 60 13.57 -4.86 7.92
C ASP A 60 12.31 -4.65 7.05
N THR A 61 12.29 -5.20 5.84
CA THR A 61 11.16 -5.11 4.93
C THR A 61 10.25 -6.33 5.09
N LEU A 62 8.94 -6.10 5.10
CA LEU A 62 7.96 -7.17 5.17
C LEU A 62 8.15 -8.17 4.02
N PHE A 63 8.17 -9.47 4.34
CA PHE A 63 8.52 -10.57 3.44
C PHE A 63 9.97 -10.58 2.91
N GLY A 64 10.82 -9.64 3.31
CA GLY A 64 12.23 -9.56 2.90
C GLY A 64 13.04 -10.81 3.29
N ARG A 65 12.78 -11.36 4.49
CA ARG A 65 13.38 -12.64 4.96
C ARG A 65 13.03 -13.85 4.08
N TRP A 66 11.95 -13.78 3.31
CA TRP A 66 11.47 -14.88 2.46
C TRP A 66 11.91 -14.76 1.00
N MET A 67 12.67 -13.72 0.63
CA MET A 67 13.03 -13.47 -0.78
C MET A 67 13.88 -14.56 -1.42
N HIS A 68 14.71 -15.30 -0.68
CA HIS A 68 15.42 -16.47 -1.22
C HIS A 68 14.58 -17.75 -1.18
N ALA A 69 13.52 -17.79 -0.39
CA ALA A 69 12.70 -18.98 -0.21
C ALA A 69 11.59 -19.10 -1.27
N THR A 70 11.09 -17.97 -1.78
CA THR A 70 10.01 -17.97 -2.76
C THR A 70 10.05 -16.75 -3.67
N GLY A 71 9.78 -16.97 -4.96
CA GLY A 71 9.63 -15.89 -5.94
C GLY A 71 8.45 -14.95 -5.67
N TRP A 72 7.47 -15.35 -4.85
CA TRP A 72 6.30 -14.52 -4.53
C TRP A 72 6.56 -13.45 -3.46
N ALA A 73 7.67 -13.54 -2.73
CA ALA A 73 8.06 -12.50 -1.76
C ALA A 73 8.54 -11.22 -2.45
N GLY A 74 9.23 -11.32 -3.59
CA GLY A 74 9.73 -10.18 -4.35
C GLY A 74 8.67 -9.13 -4.71
N PRO A 75 7.53 -9.53 -5.30
CA PRO A 75 6.40 -8.64 -5.57
C PRO A 75 5.85 -7.90 -4.36
N LEU A 76 5.83 -8.54 -3.19
CA LEU A 76 5.29 -7.95 -1.95
C LEU A 76 6.26 -6.95 -1.34
N VAL A 77 7.57 -7.26 -1.39
CA VAL A 77 8.63 -6.33 -1.01
C VAL A 77 8.60 -5.09 -1.90
N VAL A 78 8.50 -5.28 -3.21
CA VAL A 78 8.36 -4.19 -4.18
C VAL A 78 7.06 -3.41 -3.95
N LEU A 79 5.95 -4.07 -3.64
CA LEU A 79 4.67 -3.43 -3.32
C LEU A 79 4.77 -2.52 -2.09
N GLY A 80 5.38 -3.00 -1.01
CA GLY A 80 5.59 -2.20 0.21
C GLY A 80 6.45 -0.96 -0.04
N PHE A 81 7.55 -1.12 -0.78
CA PHE A 81 8.39 0.00 -1.22
C PHE A 81 7.63 0.97 -2.14
N ALA A 82 6.89 0.43 -3.12
CA ALA A 82 6.17 1.22 -4.10
C ALA A 82 5.03 2.02 -3.46
N GLY A 83 4.25 1.42 -2.58
CA GLY A 83 3.18 2.10 -1.83
C GLY A 83 3.71 3.28 -1.01
N THR A 84 4.88 3.10 -0.40
CA THR A 84 5.49 4.11 0.46
C THR A 84 6.14 5.24 -0.33
N TRP A 85 6.89 4.92 -1.38
CA TRP A 85 7.76 5.90 -2.06
C TRP A 85 7.44 6.08 -3.54
N ALA A 86 7.36 4.98 -4.31
CA ALA A 86 7.29 5.09 -5.76
C ALA A 86 5.94 5.61 -6.27
N LEU A 87 4.81 5.06 -5.81
CA LEU A 87 3.47 5.41 -6.28
C LEU A 87 3.11 6.89 -6.01
N PRO A 88 3.43 7.49 -4.84
CA PRO A 88 3.30 8.93 -4.64
C PRO A 88 4.11 9.76 -5.65
N LEU A 89 5.33 9.35 -5.99
CA LEU A 89 6.18 10.05 -6.96
C LEU A 89 5.69 9.86 -8.40
N LEU A 90 5.24 8.67 -8.77
CA LEU A 90 4.69 8.40 -10.10
C LEU A 90 3.40 9.19 -10.34
N THR A 91 2.48 9.19 -9.37
CA THR A 91 1.24 9.98 -9.44
C THR A 91 1.53 11.49 -9.47
N SER A 92 2.52 11.95 -8.69
CA SER A 92 3.06 13.32 -8.73
C SER A 92 3.48 13.72 -10.14
N VAL A 93 4.33 12.92 -10.80
CA VAL A 93 4.84 13.24 -12.14
C VAL A 93 3.75 13.21 -13.22
N VAL A 94 2.85 12.22 -13.16
CA VAL A 94 1.85 12.03 -14.22
C VAL A 94 0.64 12.95 -14.02
N ALA A 95 -0.01 12.90 -12.85
CA ALA A 95 -1.24 13.65 -12.60
C ALA A 95 -0.97 15.09 -12.15
N GLY A 96 0.12 15.33 -11.41
CA GLY A 96 0.50 16.67 -10.95
C GLY A 96 0.90 17.63 -12.07
N ASP A 97 1.34 17.12 -13.23
CA ASP A 97 1.80 17.95 -14.34
C ASP A 97 0.83 18.09 -15.52
N VAL A 98 -0.25 17.28 -15.56
CA VAL A 98 -1.10 17.15 -16.76
C VAL A 98 -1.85 18.45 -17.13
N PHE A 99 -2.18 19.29 -16.15
CA PHE A 99 -2.75 20.63 -16.35
C PHE A 99 -1.70 21.73 -16.20
N ALA A 100 -0.83 21.63 -15.19
CA ALA A 100 0.21 22.63 -14.89
C ALA A 100 1.21 22.81 -16.04
N SER A 101 1.51 21.76 -16.82
CA SER A 101 2.35 21.88 -18.01
C SER A 101 1.76 22.80 -19.07
N GLU A 102 0.43 22.81 -19.24
CA GLU A 102 -0.25 23.69 -20.20
C GLU A 102 -0.21 25.15 -19.76
N ASP A 103 -0.23 25.38 -18.45
CA ASP A 103 -0.08 26.70 -17.86
C ASP A 103 1.31 27.28 -18.10
N ARG A 104 2.35 26.44 -17.96
CA ARG A 104 3.74 26.85 -18.20
C ARG A 104 4.05 27.04 -19.69
N LEU A 105 3.47 26.22 -20.55
CA LEU A 105 3.68 26.29 -22.00
C LEU A 105 2.70 27.25 -22.71
N GLY A 106 1.68 27.76 -22.03
CA GLY A 106 0.71 28.72 -22.59
C GLY A 106 -0.24 28.11 -23.64
N THR A 107 -0.47 26.80 -23.61
CA THR A 107 -1.18 26.06 -24.68
C THR A 107 -2.71 26.11 -24.57
N TRP A 108 -3.26 26.67 -23.47
CA TRP A 108 -4.70 26.71 -23.20
C TRP A 108 -5.55 27.33 -24.30
N ARG A 109 -5.11 28.45 -24.88
CA ARG A 109 -5.86 29.15 -25.94
C ARG A 109 -6.10 28.23 -27.15
N HIS A 110 -5.07 27.49 -27.55
CA HIS A 110 -5.14 26.54 -28.67
C HIS A 110 -6.09 25.38 -28.35
N LEU A 111 -6.00 24.80 -27.16
CA LEU A 111 -6.87 23.70 -26.73
C LEU A 111 -8.34 24.10 -26.63
N LEU A 112 -8.63 25.28 -26.10
CA LEU A 112 -9.99 25.77 -25.95
C LEU A 112 -10.64 26.05 -27.31
N VAL A 113 -9.89 26.60 -28.28
CA VAL A 113 -10.37 26.83 -29.65
C VAL A 113 -10.60 25.50 -30.39
N ALA A 114 -9.72 24.53 -30.20
CA ALA A 114 -9.81 23.21 -30.86
C ALA A 114 -10.94 22.34 -30.31
N VAL A 115 -11.06 22.21 -28.98
CA VAL A 115 -12.02 21.29 -28.34
C VAL A 115 -13.36 21.96 -28.05
N ARG A 116 -13.37 23.27 -27.78
CA ARG A 116 -14.56 24.10 -27.52
C ARG A 116 -15.43 23.62 -26.34
N SER A 117 -14.83 22.92 -25.38
CA SER A 117 -15.53 22.42 -24.18
C SER A 117 -14.56 22.07 -23.04
N PRO A 118 -14.47 22.88 -21.97
CA PRO A 118 -13.62 22.59 -20.80
C PRO A 118 -13.88 21.20 -20.19
N ARG A 119 -15.16 20.80 -20.07
CA ARG A 119 -15.54 19.48 -19.53
C ARG A 119 -14.87 18.30 -20.26
N ARG A 120 -14.76 18.39 -21.58
CA ARG A 120 -14.17 17.33 -22.42
C ARG A 120 -12.65 17.31 -22.34
N ILE A 121 -12.03 18.49 -22.20
CA ILE A 121 -10.59 18.62 -21.98
C ILE A 121 -10.23 17.99 -20.64
N PHE A 122 -10.97 18.32 -19.58
CA PHE A 122 -10.73 17.75 -18.25
C PHE A 122 -10.84 16.22 -18.28
N ALA A 123 -11.95 15.69 -18.83
CA ALA A 123 -12.15 14.24 -18.91
C ALA A 123 -11.07 13.53 -19.75
N ALA A 124 -10.68 14.11 -20.89
CA ALA A 124 -9.62 13.53 -21.73
C ALA A 124 -8.27 13.46 -21.00
N LYS A 125 -7.87 14.55 -20.33
CA LYS A 125 -6.61 14.62 -19.57
C LYS A 125 -6.62 13.68 -18.36
N ALA A 126 -7.70 13.71 -17.56
CA ALA A 126 -7.84 12.86 -16.38
C ALA A 126 -7.84 11.36 -16.74
N LEU A 127 -8.56 10.97 -17.80
CA LEU A 127 -8.56 9.58 -18.29
C LEU A 127 -7.19 9.18 -18.87
N ALA A 128 -6.51 10.06 -19.60
CA ALA A 128 -5.18 9.76 -20.13
C ALA A 128 -4.15 9.59 -19.00
N SER A 129 -4.17 10.47 -17.98
CA SER A 129 -3.30 10.32 -16.80
C SER A 129 -3.61 9.04 -16.03
N LEU A 130 -4.89 8.69 -15.89
CA LEU A 130 -5.32 7.45 -15.25
C LEU A 130 -4.74 6.23 -15.99
N THR A 131 -4.89 6.16 -17.31
CA THR A 131 -4.36 5.05 -18.11
C THR A 131 -2.85 4.90 -17.95
N VAL A 132 -2.10 6.00 -17.97
CA VAL A 132 -0.65 5.98 -17.77
C VAL A 132 -0.30 5.48 -16.36
N ILE A 133 -0.97 5.97 -15.32
CA ILE A 133 -0.73 5.51 -13.94
C ILE A 133 -1.01 4.02 -13.80
N LEU A 134 -2.15 3.53 -14.32
CA LEU A 134 -2.48 2.11 -14.30
C LEU A 134 -1.43 1.27 -15.03
N LEU A 135 -0.95 1.73 -16.19
CA LEU A 135 0.13 1.07 -16.94
C LEU A 135 1.43 0.96 -16.11
N LEU A 136 1.78 2.01 -15.37
CA LEU A 136 2.97 2.01 -14.50
C LEU A 136 2.80 1.02 -13.34
N VAL A 137 1.64 0.99 -12.68
CA VAL A 137 1.36 0.03 -11.60
C VAL A 137 1.39 -1.41 -12.12
N VAL A 138 0.77 -1.68 -13.27
CA VAL A 138 0.81 -2.99 -13.93
C VAL A 138 2.25 -3.37 -14.26
N GLY A 139 3.06 -2.42 -14.76
CA GLY A 139 4.48 -2.64 -14.99
C GLY A 139 5.22 -3.09 -13.73
N LEU A 140 5.02 -2.39 -12.61
CA LEU A 140 5.65 -2.73 -11.32
C LEU A 140 5.23 -4.13 -10.84
N ALA A 141 3.94 -4.44 -10.92
CA ALA A 141 3.39 -5.73 -10.50
C ALA A 141 3.92 -6.89 -11.36
N CYS A 142 3.81 -6.77 -12.68
CA CYS A 142 4.24 -7.81 -13.62
C CYS A 142 5.76 -8.00 -13.61
N SER A 143 6.53 -6.91 -13.57
CA SER A 143 8.00 -6.94 -13.55
C SER A 143 8.51 -7.64 -12.29
N SER A 144 8.00 -7.25 -11.11
CA SER A 144 8.42 -7.88 -9.86
C SER A 144 7.99 -9.35 -9.76
N ALA A 145 6.79 -9.70 -10.24
CA ALA A 145 6.29 -11.07 -10.24
C ALA A 145 7.07 -11.97 -11.19
N ALA A 146 7.28 -11.54 -12.44
CA ALA A 146 8.10 -12.27 -13.39
C ALA A 146 9.55 -12.40 -12.89
N GLY A 147 10.13 -11.32 -12.37
CA GLY A 147 11.48 -11.33 -11.82
C GLY A 147 11.64 -12.31 -10.66
N GLY A 148 10.72 -12.32 -9.70
CA GLY A 148 10.75 -13.24 -8.56
C GLY A 148 10.58 -14.71 -8.97
N VAL A 149 9.61 -15.00 -9.81
CA VAL A 149 9.36 -16.38 -10.29
C VAL A 149 10.54 -16.89 -11.12
N VAL A 150 11.14 -16.06 -11.97
CA VAL A 150 12.30 -16.45 -12.80
C VAL A 150 13.56 -16.61 -11.95
N ALA A 151 13.80 -15.73 -10.98
CA ALA A 151 15.04 -15.74 -10.21
C ALA A 151 15.07 -16.78 -9.08
N VAL A 152 13.94 -17.01 -8.41
CA VAL A 152 13.86 -17.83 -7.19
C VAL A 152 12.97 -19.06 -7.36
N GLY A 153 12.01 -19.02 -8.30
CA GLY A 153 11.10 -20.12 -8.57
C GLY A 153 9.75 -20.01 -7.87
N ASN A 154 8.85 -20.91 -8.26
CA ASN A 154 7.45 -20.93 -7.82
C ASN A 154 7.27 -21.81 -6.57
N HIS A 155 7.64 -21.27 -5.40
CA HIS A 155 7.59 -21.98 -4.12
C HIS A 155 6.50 -21.45 -3.17
N PRO A 156 6.02 -22.27 -2.22
CA PRO A 156 5.05 -21.83 -1.21
C PRO A 156 5.52 -20.59 -0.45
N LEU A 157 4.60 -19.68 -0.14
CA LEU A 157 4.89 -18.46 0.62
C LEU A 157 4.44 -18.64 2.07
N VAL A 158 5.27 -18.20 3.02
CA VAL A 158 4.91 -18.15 4.44
C VAL A 158 4.09 -16.87 4.68
N GLY A 159 2.88 -17.01 5.19
CA GLY A 159 2.01 -15.91 5.61
C GLY A 159 2.54 -15.16 6.85
N LEU A 160 1.88 -14.06 7.22
CA LEU A 160 2.29 -13.24 8.38
C LEU A 160 1.94 -13.88 9.73
N ASP A 161 0.98 -14.78 9.74
CA ASP A 161 0.69 -15.69 10.83
C ASP A 161 1.47 -17.01 10.67
N GLY A 162 2.42 -17.12 9.74
CA GLY A 162 3.28 -18.30 9.60
C GLY A 162 2.69 -19.50 8.84
N HIS A 163 1.42 -19.47 8.43
CA HIS A 163 0.85 -20.58 7.63
C HIS A 163 1.46 -20.61 6.23
N LEU A 164 1.48 -21.80 5.61
CA LEU A 164 1.96 -21.94 4.24
C LEU A 164 0.85 -21.70 3.23
N LEU A 165 1.11 -20.79 2.30
CA LEU A 165 0.30 -20.54 1.12
C LEU A 165 0.83 -21.37 -0.04
N THR A 166 -0.07 -22.09 -0.72
CA THR A 166 0.30 -22.75 -1.98
C THR A 166 0.75 -21.70 -3.00
N PRO A 167 1.59 -22.04 -3.99
CA PRO A 167 2.04 -21.05 -4.96
C PRO A 167 0.89 -20.40 -5.75
N ALA A 168 -0.20 -21.14 -6.00
CA ALA A 168 -1.39 -20.59 -6.66
C ALA A 168 -2.14 -19.60 -5.76
N ASP A 169 -2.33 -19.93 -4.48
CA ASP A 169 -2.97 -19.03 -3.51
C ASP A 169 -2.11 -17.78 -3.26
N ALA A 170 -0.79 -17.95 -3.19
CA ALA A 170 0.17 -16.85 -3.07
C ALA A 170 0.07 -15.92 -4.29
N ALA A 171 0.08 -16.46 -5.51
CA ALA A 171 -0.07 -15.66 -6.73
C ALA A 171 -1.39 -14.87 -6.74
N GLY A 172 -2.51 -15.51 -6.37
CA GLY A 172 -3.81 -14.87 -6.26
C GLY A 172 -3.83 -13.74 -5.23
N LYS A 173 -3.28 -13.96 -4.04
CA LYS A 173 -3.19 -12.96 -2.97
C LYS A 173 -2.24 -11.81 -3.32
N VAL A 174 -1.12 -12.09 -3.99
CA VAL A 174 -0.19 -11.07 -4.51
C VAL A 174 -0.89 -10.19 -5.53
N LEU A 175 -1.60 -10.77 -6.49
CA LEU A 175 -2.38 -10.03 -7.48
C LEU A 175 -3.45 -9.16 -6.79
N LEU A 176 -4.18 -9.75 -5.83
CA LEU A 176 -5.21 -9.03 -5.07
C LEU A 176 -4.61 -7.85 -4.29
N ALA A 177 -3.46 -8.02 -3.65
CA ALA A 177 -2.76 -6.93 -2.97
C ALA A 177 -2.40 -5.78 -3.93
N TRP A 178 -1.89 -6.08 -5.12
CA TRP A 178 -1.61 -5.09 -6.17
C TRP A 178 -2.89 -4.38 -6.67
N VAL A 179 -4.01 -5.09 -6.77
CA VAL A 179 -5.31 -4.49 -7.12
C VAL A 179 -5.81 -3.57 -6.01
N CYS A 180 -5.68 -3.97 -4.74
CA CYS A 180 -6.14 -3.19 -3.60
C CYS A 180 -5.41 -1.83 -3.49
N VAL A 181 -4.11 -1.77 -3.81
CA VAL A 181 -3.36 -0.50 -3.77
C VAL A 181 -3.72 0.47 -4.90
N LEU A 182 -4.52 0.05 -5.89
CA LEU A 182 -5.05 0.99 -6.89
C LEU A 182 -5.91 2.07 -6.24
N ALA A 183 -6.74 1.71 -5.25
CA ALA A 183 -7.60 2.68 -4.57
C ALA A 183 -6.83 3.85 -3.92
N PRO A 184 -5.83 3.64 -3.05
CA PRO A 184 -5.02 4.74 -2.52
C PRO A 184 -4.13 5.41 -3.56
N THR A 185 -3.72 4.70 -4.62
CA THR A 185 -3.02 5.32 -5.76
C THR A 185 -3.92 6.31 -6.50
N LEU A 186 -5.20 5.99 -6.68
CA LEU A 186 -6.19 6.90 -7.28
C LEU A 186 -6.44 8.13 -6.41
N ALA A 187 -6.42 7.97 -5.08
CA ALA A 187 -6.53 9.10 -4.16
C ALA A 187 -5.37 10.08 -4.36
N LEU A 188 -4.13 9.57 -4.42
CA LEU A 188 -2.94 10.40 -4.68
C LEU A 188 -2.96 11.02 -6.09
N ALA A 189 -3.39 10.27 -7.10
CA ALA A 189 -3.56 10.78 -8.45
C ALA A 189 -4.59 11.93 -8.49
N ALA A 190 -5.71 11.80 -7.80
CA ALA A 190 -6.74 12.83 -7.71
C ALA A 190 -6.24 14.09 -6.98
N ILE A 191 -5.44 13.93 -5.93
CA ILE A 191 -4.72 15.05 -5.27
C ILE A 191 -3.76 15.71 -6.25
N GLY A 192 -3.07 14.94 -7.09
CA GLY A 192 -2.20 15.45 -8.16
C GLY A 192 -2.97 16.28 -9.17
N LEU A 193 -4.11 15.78 -9.65
CA LEU A 193 -5.00 16.53 -10.56
C LEU A 193 -5.48 17.83 -9.92
N LEU A 194 -5.89 17.79 -8.65
CA LEU A 194 -6.31 18.95 -7.88
C LEU A 194 -5.19 19.99 -7.76
N GLY A 195 -3.98 19.56 -7.40
CA GLY A 195 -2.79 20.40 -7.34
C GLY A 195 -2.44 21.00 -8.71
N SER A 196 -2.50 20.20 -9.77
CA SER A 196 -2.20 20.61 -11.15
C SER A 196 -3.15 21.72 -11.63
N VAL A 197 -4.43 21.63 -11.26
CA VAL A 197 -5.44 22.66 -11.61
C VAL A 197 -5.32 23.90 -10.73
N ALA A 198 -5.14 23.71 -9.42
CA ALA A 198 -5.21 24.80 -8.44
C ALA A 198 -3.95 25.68 -8.39
N LEU A 199 -2.77 25.11 -8.66
CA LEU A 199 -1.49 25.80 -8.51
C LEU A 199 -0.94 26.40 -9.81
N GLY A 200 -1.67 26.24 -10.92
CA GLY A 200 -1.41 26.93 -12.17
C GLY A 200 0.01 26.69 -12.72
N ARG A 201 0.77 27.77 -12.91
CA ARG A 201 2.16 27.75 -13.40
C ARG A 201 3.17 27.20 -12.39
N SER A 202 2.81 27.13 -11.11
CA SER A 202 3.74 26.73 -10.05
C SER A 202 4.12 25.26 -10.19
N PRO A 203 5.42 24.90 -10.12
CA PRO A 203 5.84 23.51 -10.09
C PRO A 203 5.37 22.78 -8.82
N MET A 204 4.82 23.50 -7.83
CA MET A 204 4.33 22.91 -6.58
C MET A 204 3.21 21.89 -6.79
N GLY A 205 2.41 22.02 -7.85
CA GLY A 205 1.38 21.02 -8.19
C GLY A 205 1.95 19.65 -8.52
N LEU A 206 3.19 19.60 -9.01
CA LEU A 206 3.95 18.37 -9.24
C LEU A 206 4.27 17.66 -7.93
N LEU A 207 4.62 18.40 -6.87
CA LEU A 207 5.12 17.83 -5.62
C LEU A 207 4.02 17.43 -4.64
N LEU A 208 2.78 17.88 -4.88
CA LEU A 208 1.70 17.79 -3.91
C LEU A 208 1.37 16.33 -3.50
N PRO A 209 1.21 15.34 -4.41
CA PRO A 209 0.91 13.98 -3.99
C PRO A 209 2.03 13.36 -3.13
N ALA A 210 3.30 13.60 -3.48
CA ALA A 210 4.44 13.11 -2.72
C ALA A 210 4.51 13.74 -1.32
N LEU A 211 4.30 15.06 -1.21
CA LEU A 211 4.30 15.76 0.09
C LEU A 211 3.12 15.32 0.97
N VAL A 212 1.93 15.15 0.39
CA VAL A 212 0.76 14.67 1.14
C VAL A 212 0.95 13.22 1.57
N ALA A 213 1.48 12.35 0.70
CA ALA A 213 1.80 10.97 1.07
C ALA A 213 2.81 10.91 2.21
N LEU A 214 3.89 11.71 2.14
CA LEU A 214 4.89 11.79 3.20
C LEU A 214 4.29 12.28 4.53
N ALA A 215 3.46 13.32 4.50
CA ALA A 215 2.78 13.82 5.69
C ALA A 215 1.84 12.75 6.30
N MET A 216 1.08 12.05 5.45
CA MET A 216 0.23 10.94 5.89
C MET A 216 1.06 9.78 6.44
N GLN A 217 2.22 9.48 5.87
CA GLN A 217 3.12 8.42 6.37
C GLN A 217 3.69 8.78 7.74
N LEU A 218 4.15 10.02 7.95
CA LEU A 218 4.58 10.50 9.25
C LEU A 218 3.44 10.45 10.28
N ALA A 219 2.21 10.76 9.86
CA ALA A 219 1.04 10.61 10.71
C ALA A 219 0.80 9.14 11.11
N GLN A 220 1.00 8.18 10.21
CA GLN A 220 0.86 6.74 10.52
C GLN A 220 1.93 6.22 11.51
N MET A 221 3.07 6.90 11.65
CA MET A 221 4.09 6.56 12.65
C MET A 221 3.72 6.99 14.07
N LEU A 222 2.84 8.00 14.21
CA LEU A 222 2.35 8.45 15.52
C LEU A 222 1.32 7.45 16.07
N PRO A 223 1.14 7.34 17.40
CA PRO A 223 0.12 6.48 18.02
C PRO A 223 -1.31 7.07 17.88
N LEU A 224 -1.78 7.20 16.64
CA LEU A 224 -3.13 7.65 16.33
C LEU A 224 -4.19 6.59 16.67
N PRO A 225 -5.41 6.99 17.07
CA PRO A 225 -6.54 6.08 17.21
C PRO A 225 -6.83 5.33 15.89
N VAL A 226 -7.25 4.07 15.98
CA VAL A 226 -7.52 3.20 14.81
C VAL A 226 -8.43 3.87 13.79
N ALA A 227 -9.49 4.53 14.23
CA ALA A 227 -10.43 5.22 13.36
C ALA A 227 -9.78 6.34 12.53
N VAL A 228 -8.85 7.10 13.11
CA VAL A 228 -8.14 8.17 12.41
C VAL A 228 -7.15 7.60 11.40
N ARG A 229 -6.48 6.48 11.72
CA ARG A 229 -5.59 5.79 10.78
C ARG A 229 -6.35 5.29 9.55
N LEU A 230 -7.47 4.62 9.79
CA LEU A 230 -8.34 4.07 8.75
C LEU A 230 -8.96 5.15 7.86
N ALA A 231 -9.10 6.38 8.37
CA ALA A 231 -9.59 7.54 7.63
C ALA A 231 -8.56 8.14 6.65
N LEU A 232 -7.29 7.73 6.73
CA LEU A 232 -6.22 8.18 5.83
C LEU A 232 -6.03 7.17 4.68
N PRO A 233 -5.98 7.63 3.41
CA PRO A 233 -5.72 6.76 2.26
C PRO A 233 -4.40 5.97 2.38
N SER A 234 -3.40 6.53 3.07
CA SER A 234 -2.11 5.86 3.27
C SER A 234 -2.22 4.52 3.99
N TYR A 235 -3.24 4.30 4.81
CA TYR A 235 -3.43 3.03 5.51
C TYR A 235 -3.72 1.88 4.53
N ALA A 236 -4.38 2.13 3.41
CA ALA A 236 -4.64 1.11 2.40
C ALA A 236 -3.37 0.60 1.69
N PHE A 237 -2.26 1.35 1.74
CA PHE A 237 -0.95 0.87 1.30
C PHE A 237 -0.29 -0.13 2.27
N ILE A 238 -0.90 -0.36 3.44
CA ILE A 238 -0.42 -1.27 4.48
C ILE A 238 -1.44 -2.40 4.71
N ALA A 239 -2.74 -2.09 4.67
CA ALA A 239 -3.81 -3.01 5.04
C ALA A 239 -3.89 -4.31 4.20
N TRP A 240 -3.27 -4.34 3.02
CA TRP A 240 -3.18 -5.56 2.19
C TRP A 240 -2.43 -6.69 2.89
N ASN A 241 -1.60 -6.39 3.89
CA ASN A 241 -0.93 -7.36 4.75
C ASN A 241 -1.92 -8.39 5.35
N GLY A 242 -3.13 -7.94 5.69
CA GLY A 242 -4.19 -8.80 6.23
C GLY A 242 -4.63 -9.94 5.31
N LEU A 243 -4.38 -9.86 4.00
CA LEU A 243 -4.67 -10.95 3.05
C LEU A 243 -3.81 -12.21 3.30
N PHE A 244 -2.66 -12.04 3.94
CA PHE A 244 -1.68 -13.08 4.20
C PHE A 244 -1.78 -13.65 5.61
N THR A 245 -2.97 -13.57 6.22
CA THR A 245 -3.31 -14.14 7.53
C THR A 245 -4.48 -15.14 7.44
N SER A 246 -4.58 -16.07 8.39
CA SER A 246 -5.70 -16.99 8.53
C SER A 246 -6.36 -16.84 9.92
N PRO A 247 -7.61 -16.35 10.02
CA PRO A 247 -8.47 -15.85 8.94
C PRO A 247 -7.96 -14.52 8.37
N ALA A 248 -8.32 -14.22 7.10
CA ALA A 248 -7.90 -12.99 6.45
C ALA A 248 -8.58 -11.76 7.06
N GLN A 249 -7.79 -10.73 7.39
CA GLN A 249 -8.26 -9.49 8.00
C GLN A 249 -8.80 -8.51 6.93
N LEU A 250 -9.98 -8.80 6.39
CA LEU A 250 -10.57 -8.00 5.29
C LEU A 250 -11.19 -6.67 5.74
N GLY A 251 -11.62 -6.55 7.00
CA GLY A 251 -12.29 -5.35 7.52
C GLY A 251 -11.46 -4.06 7.34
N PRO A 252 -10.25 -3.99 7.92
CA PRO A 252 -9.38 -2.82 7.75
C PRO A 252 -9.04 -2.51 6.29
N LEU A 253 -8.85 -3.55 5.47
CA LEU A 253 -8.56 -3.43 4.03
C LEU A 253 -9.72 -2.78 3.26
N LEU A 254 -10.94 -3.28 3.46
CA LEU A 254 -12.13 -2.75 2.79
C LEU A 254 -12.43 -1.31 3.20
N ILE A 255 -12.28 -0.99 4.50
CA ILE A 255 -12.43 0.40 4.99
C ILE A 255 -11.40 1.30 4.31
N GLY A 256 -10.12 0.91 4.28
CA GLY A 256 -9.07 1.67 3.61
C GLY A 256 -9.33 1.88 2.11
N ILE A 257 -9.84 0.86 1.40
CA ILE A 257 -10.23 0.97 -0.01
C ILE A 257 -11.36 1.99 -0.19
N VAL A 258 -12.46 1.84 0.57
CA VAL A 258 -13.62 2.74 0.47
C VAL A 258 -13.22 4.18 0.77
N VAL A 259 -12.48 4.41 1.85
CA VAL A 259 -11.97 5.73 2.23
C VAL A 259 -11.10 6.30 1.10
N SER A 260 -10.19 5.51 0.55
CA SER A 260 -9.33 5.95 -0.57
C SER A 260 -10.14 6.33 -1.82
N LEU A 261 -11.19 5.57 -2.15
CA LEU A 261 -12.07 5.89 -3.28
C LEU A 261 -12.88 7.17 -3.01
N VAL A 262 -13.38 7.38 -1.80
CA VAL A 262 -14.08 8.63 -1.42
C VAL A 262 -13.14 9.83 -1.55
N TRP A 263 -11.88 9.69 -1.12
CA TRP A 263 -10.84 10.70 -1.36
C TRP A 263 -10.60 10.96 -2.85
N ALA A 264 -10.46 9.90 -3.64
CA ALA A 264 -10.25 10.01 -5.08
C ALA A 264 -11.40 10.76 -5.77
N VAL A 265 -12.66 10.40 -5.44
CA VAL A 265 -13.85 11.06 -5.99
C VAL A 265 -13.93 12.51 -5.55
N THR A 266 -13.73 12.79 -4.26
CA THR A 266 -13.82 14.15 -3.70
C THR A 266 -12.76 15.07 -4.30
N ALA A 267 -11.49 14.65 -4.32
CA ALA A 267 -10.41 15.44 -4.89
C ALA A 267 -10.58 15.65 -6.41
N THR A 268 -11.03 14.63 -7.15
CA THR A 268 -11.32 14.75 -8.60
C THR A 268 -12.47 15.71 -8.87
N ALA A 269 -13.54 15.64 -8.06
CA ALA A 269 -14.69 16.52 -8.17
C ALA A 269 -14.31 17.99 -7.88
N LEU A 270 -13.51 18.23 -6.84
CA LEU A 270 -12.97 19.56 -6.55
C LEU A 270 -12.10 20.07 -7.69
N ALA A 271 -11.21 19.24 -8.23
CA ALA A 271 -10.37 19.60 -9.37
C ALA A 271 -11.22 19.97 -10.60
N TYR A 272 -12.27 19.20 -10.86
CA TYR A 272 -13.22 19.46 -11.95
C TYR A 272 -13.97 20.79 -11.75
N LEU A 273 -14.52 21.02 -10.55
CA LEU A 273 -15.25 22.25 -10.24
C LEU A 273 -14.37 23.49 -10.33
N LEU A 274 -13.14 23.42 -9.80
CA LEU A 274 -12.16 24.50 -9.91
C LEU A 274 -11.78 24.75 -11.36
N PHE A 275 -11.56 23.69 -12.15
CA PHE A 275 -11.23 23.81 -13.57
C PHE A 275 -12.37 24.47 -14.37
N LEU A 276 -13.63 24.14 -14.09
CA LEU A 276 -14.77 24.75 -14.78
C LEU A 276 -15.02 26.21 -14.42
N ARG A 277 -14.65 26.63 -13.21
CA ARG A 277 -14.76 28.02 -12.75
C ARG A 277 -13.55 28.86 -13.15
N ARG A 278 -12.52 28.24 -13.73
CA ARG A 278 -11.27 28.91 -14.07
C ARG A 278 -11.47 29.86 -15.26
N ASP A 279 -11.04 31.10 -15.08
CA ASP A 279 -10.96 32.07 -16.17
C ASP A 279 -9.68 31.83 -17.00
N PHE A 280 -9.85 31.69 -18.31
CA PHE A 280 -8.77 31.47 -19.27
C PHE A 280 -8.44 32.74 -20.08
N THR A 281 -9.18 33.83 -19.87
CA THR A 281 -9.07 35.06 -20.66
C THR A 281 -8.04 36.03 -20.10
N ASN A 282 -7.87 36.08 -18.77
CA ASN A 282 -6.94 37.00 -18.12
C ASN A 282 -5.56 36.34 -17.87
N PRO A 283 -4.48 36.75 -18.58
CA PRO A 283 -3.15 36.17 -18.44
C PRO A 283 -2.44 36.53 -17.11
N THR A 284 -2.96 37.52 -16.38
CA THR A 284 -2.51 37.91 -15.03
C THR A 284 -3.27 37.21 -13.91
N HIS A 285 -4.40 36.58 -14.24
CA HIS A 285 -5.18 35.80 -13.29
C HIS A 285 -4.59 34.39 -13.18
N ASP A 286 -3.40 34.32 -12.58
CA ASP A 286 -2.79 33.08 -12.11
C ASP A 286 -3.61 32.60 -10.90
N GLY A 287 -4.73 31.93 -11.22
CA GLY A 287 -5.85 31.57 -10.34
C GLY A 287 -5.54 31.69 -8.86
N SER A 288 -6.11 32.69 -8.19
CA SER A 288 -5.87 33.08 -6.79
C SER A 288 -5.46 31.91 -5.88
N GLY A 289 -4.15 31.61 -5.83
CA GLY A 289 -3.65 30.35 -5.26
C GLY A 289 -4.13 30.14 -3.83
N ARG A 290 -4.26 31.22 -3.06
CA ARG A 290 -4.74 31.19 -1.68
C ARG A 290 -6.23 30.83 -1.52
N ARG A 291 -7.12 31.31 -2.40
CA ARG A 291 -8.56 30.94 -2.38
C ARG A 291 -8.78 29.55 -2.97
N ALA A 292 -8.04 29.19 -4.01
CA ALA A 292 -8.10 27.85 -4.60
C ALA A 292 -7.57 26.78 -3.64
N VAL A 293 -6.45 27.05 -2.95
CA VAL A 293 -5.88 26.15 -1.93
C VAL A 293 -6.81 26.01 -0.72
N THR A 294 -7.39 27.09 -0.20
CA THR A 294 -8.35 26.97 0.91
C THR A 294 -9.61 26.21 0.50
N ALA A 295 -10.14 26.45 -0.70
CA ALA A 295 -11.28 25.71 -1.26
C ALA A 295 -10.95 24.24 -1.57
N ALA A 296 -9.68 23.87 -1.74
CA ALA A 296 -9.23 22.50 -1.98
C ALA A 296 -8.89 21.75 -0.69
N VAL A 297 -8.20 22.40 0.25
CA VAL A 297 -7.69 21.79 1.49
C VAL A 297 -8.80 21.60 2.52
N LEU A 298 -9.66 22.60 2.74
CA LEU A 298 -10.71 22.52 3.76
C LEU A 298 -11.66 21.33 3.57
N PRO A 299 -12.17 21.03 2.36
CA PRO A 299 -13.02 19.85 2.16
C PRO A 299 -12.29 18.53 2.40
N LEU A 300 -11.00 18.43 2.09
CA LEU A 300 -10.22 17.21 2.33
C LEU A 300 -9.92 17.01 3.82
N VAL A 301 -9.67 18.09 4.56
CA VAL A 301 -9.55 18.03 6.03
C VAL A 301 -10.90 17.66 6.66
N GLY A 302 -11.98 18.28 6.20
CA GLY A 302 -13.34 17.92 6.62
C GLY A 302 -13.67 16.46 6.31
N LEU A 303 -13.21 15.95 5.16
CA LEU A 303 -13.37 14.56 4.78
C LEU A 303 -12.68 13.62 5.78
N VAL A 304 -11.45 13.91 6.22
CA VAL A 304 -10.77 13.13 7.28
C VAL A 304 -11.60 13.08 8.55
N ALA A 305 -12.11 14.23 9.00
CA ALA A 305 -12.90 14.29 10.23
C ALA A 305 -14.18 13.46 10.12
N VAL A 306 -14.88 13.57 8.98
CA VAL A 306 -16.12 12.81 8.72
C VAL A 306 -15.83 11.31 8.61
N THR A 307 -14.83 10.89 7.84
CA THR A 307 -14.51 9.47 7.70
C THR A 307 -14.01 8.87 9.01
N ALA A 308 -13.20 9.61 9.79
CA ALA A 308 -12.77 9.17 11.12
C ALA A 308 -13.96 9.02 12.08
N ALA A 309 -14.91 9.96 12.09
CA ALA A 309 -16.10 9.87 12.92
C ALA A 309 -17.00 8.69 12.53
N VAL A 310 -17.21 8.47 11.22
CA VAL A 310 -17.99 7.34 10.71
C VAL A 310 -17.32 6.01 11.06
N VAL A 311 -16.00 5.88 10.88
CA VAL A 311 -15.27 4.66 11.24
C VAL A 311 -15.32 4.44 12.76
N ALA A 312 -15.15 5.49 13.57
CA ALA A 312 -15.25 5.39 15.03
C ALA A 312 -16.65 4.95 15.49
N ALA A 313 -17.71 5.40 14.83
CA ALA A 313 -19.08 4.99 15.14
C ALA A 313 -19.40 3.56 14.67
N ALA A 314 -18.79 3.13 13.56
CA ALA A 314 -19.02 1.82 12.95
C ALA A 314 -18.14 0.70 13.51
N THR A 315 -17.07 1.02 14.22
CA THR A 315 -16.12 0.03 14.75
C THR A 315 -16.01 0.14 16.27
N PRO A 316 -16.07 -0.99 17.00
CA PRO A 316 -16.00 -0.98 18.46
C PRO A 316 -14.58 -0.76 19.02
N ALA A 317 -13.58 -0.54 18.16
CA ALA A 317 -12.19 -0.38 18.57
C ALA A 317 -11.92 1.03 19.10
N SER A 318 -11.69 1.17 20.40
CA SER A 318 -11.18 2.39 21.02
C SER A 318 -9.65 2.39 21.12
N GLY A 319 -9.01 3.55 20.94
CA GLY A 319 -7.56 3.67 21.12
C GLY A 319 -6.74 3.08 19.98
N SER A 320 -5.67 2.37 20.32
CA SER A 320 -4.68 1.84 19.35
C SER A 320 -5.11 0.53 18.67
N GLY A 321 -6.08 -0.19 19.22
CA GLY A 321 -6.48 -1.53 18.76
C GLY A 321 -5.48 -2.65 19.07
N ILE A 322 -4.32 -2.32 19.65
CA ILE A 322 -3.28 -3.26 20.07
C ILE A 322 -3.49 -3.56 21.56
N GLU A 323 -4.15 -4.67 21.83
CA GLU A 323 -4.48 -5.14 23.18
C GLU A 323 -3.68 -6.42 23.51
N GLN A 324 -3.42 -6.63 24.80
CA GLN A 324 -2.61 -7.75 25.29
C GLN A 324 -3.10 -9.11 24.77
N ASP A 325 -4.41 -9.37 24.82
CA ASP A 325 -5.00 -10.64 24.38
C ASP A 325 -4.82 -10.86 22.87
N LYS A 326 -4.88 -9.80 22.07
CA LYS A 326 -4.68 -9.86 20.62
C LYS A 326 -3.23 -10.14 20.27
N VAL A 327 -2.28 -9.50 20.97
CA VAL A 327 -0.85 -9.78 20.83
C VAL A 327 -0.57 -11.24 21.20
N GLN A 328 -1.06 -11.72 22.34
CA GLN A 328 -0.89 -13.10 22.78
C GLN A 328 -1.41 -14.10 21.74
N ARG A 329 -2.63 -13.89 21.22
CA ARG A 329 -3.21 -14.74 20.17
C ARG A 329 -2.38 -14.71 18.89
N ALA A 330 -1.93 -13.54 18.45
CA ALA A 330 -1.15 -13.40 17.22
C ALA A 330 0.21 -14.11 17.32
N VAL A 331 0.94 -13.94 18.44
CA VAL A 331 2.22 -14.62 18.67
C VAL A 331 2.05 -16.13 18.77
N ALA A 332 1.06 -16.60 19.53
CA ALA A 332 0.82 -18.03 19.70
C ALA A 332 0.47 -18.72 18.36
N THR A 333 -0.35 -18.07 17.54
CA THR A 333 -0.74 -18.57 16.21
C THR A 333 0.47 -18.62 15.27
N ALA A 334 1.23 -17.53 15.20
CA ALA A 334 2.45 -17.47 14.39
C ALA A 334 3.45 -18.54 14.79
N PHE A 335 3.70 -18.69 16.09
CA PHE A 335 4.59 -19.71 16.62
C PHE A 335 4.13 -21.12 16.23
N ALA A 336 2.84 -21.45 16.42
CA ALA A 336 2.32 -22.78 16.11
C ALA A 336 2.53 -23.17 14.65
N HIS A 337 2.26 -22.24 13.71
CA HIS A 337 2.48 -22.49 12.29
C HIS A 337 3.97 -22.64 11.93
N LEU A 338 4.83 -21.73 12.42
CA LEU A 338 6.27 -21.74 12.14
C LEU A 338 6.97 -22.95 12.78
N TYR A 339 6.51 -23.40 13.94
CA TYR A 339 7.03 -24.61 14.60
C TYR A 339 6.88 -25.85 13.72
N ARG A 340 5.76 -25.99 13.01
CA ARG A 340 5.54 -27.09 12.07
C ARG A 340 6.47 -27.03 10.85
N ILE A 341 6.85 -25.82 10.42
CA ILE A 341 7.86 -25.64 9.37
C ILE A 341 9.23 -26.09 9.86
N GLN A 342 9.65 -25.62 11.04
CA GLN A 342 10.93 -26.02 11.64
C GLN A 342 11.00 -27.53 11.89
N THR A 343 9.92 -28.12 12.41
CA THR A 343 9.81 -29.56 12.69
C THR A 343 10.06 -30.39 11.44
N ARG A 344 9.47 -29.99 10.30
CA ARG A 344 9.71 -30.63 9.01
C ARG A 344 11.15 -30.44 8.51
N GLN A 345 11.70 -29.23 8.63
CA GLN A 345 13.09 -28.95 8.23
C GLN A 345 14.12 -29.77 9.04
N LEU A 346 13.82 -30.03 10.31
CA LEU A 346 14.65 -30.84 11.21
C LEU A 346 14.33 -32.34 11.16
N ASN A 347 13.41 -32.76 10.28
CA ASN A 347 12.95 -34.15 10.16
C ASN A 347 12.47 -34.76 11.49
N ARG A 348 11.78 -33.95 12.30
CA ARG A 348 11.12 -34.36 13.55
C ARG A 348 9.72 -34.93 13.26
N PRO A 349 9.12 -35.72 14.17
CA PRO A 349 7.74 -36.22 14.00
C PRO A 349 6.76 -35.07 13.75
N ASP A 350 5.81 -35.26 12.82
CA ASP A 350 4.83 -34.23 12.50
C ASP A 350 3.86 -34.00 13.67
N VAL A 351 3.54 -32.73 13.93
CA VAL A 351 2.63 -32.31 15.00
C VAL A 351 1.66 -31.29 14.43
N THR A 352 0.39 -31.43 14.78
CA THR A 352 -0.67 -30.47 14.39
C THR A 352 -0.72 -29.29 15.36
N GLU A 353 -1.22 -28.13 14.91
CA GLU A 353 -1.42 -26.96 15.81
C GLU A 353 -2.33 -27.28 17.00
N ALA A 354 -3.37 -28.09 16.78
CA ALA A 354 -4.29 -28.53 17.83
C ALA A 354 -3.61 -29.40 18.89
N GLN A 355 -2.58 -30.17 18.52
CA GLN A 355 -1.77 -30.94 19.45
C GLN A 355 -0.77 -30.04 20.18
N LEU A 356 -0.17 -29.06 19.50
CA LEU A 356 0.77 -28.11 20.11
C LEU A 356 0.14 -27.30 21.24
N LYS A 357 -1.16 -26.95 21.11
CA LYS A 357 -1.89 -26.11 22.08
C LYS A 357 -1.06 -24.90 22.49
N ALA A 358 -0.45 -24.24 21.49
CA ALA A 358 0.46 -23.13 21.75
C ALA A 358 -0.31 -21.97 22.39
N THR A 359 0.23 -21.42 23.48
CA THR A 359 -0.29 -20.23 24.14
C THR A 359 0.83 -19.24 24.38
N ALA A 360 0.52 -17.95 24.46
CA ALA A 360 1.51 -16.92 24.76
C ALA A 360 1.07 -16.09 25.96
N THR A 361 2.00 -15.82 26.86
CA THR A 361 1.85 -14.85 27.94
C THR A 361 2.70 -13.64 27.63
N CYS A 362 2.07 -12.52 27.29
CA CYS A 362 2.76 -11.30 26.87
C CYS A 362 2.56 -10.19 27.88
N ASN A 363 3.60 -9.42 28.18
CA ASN A 363 3.54 -8.21 29.00
C ASN A 363 4.31 -7.07 28.35
N LYS A 364 3.91 -5.84 28.67
CA LYS A 364 4.55 -4.61 28.17
C LYS A 364 5.27 -3.89 29.30
N GLY A 365 6.44 -3.31 29.03
CA GLY A 365 7.23 -2.51 29.98
C GLY A 365 7.52 -3.23 31.30
N GLY A 366 7.70 -4.56 31.26
CA GLY A 366 7.93 -5.38 32.44
C GLY A 366 6.71 -5.49 33.39
N GLY A 367 5.50 -5.25 32.90
CA GLY A 367 4.27 -5.26 33.70
C GLY A 367 4.04 -3.99 34.52
N LYS A 368 4.87 -2.96 34.34
CA LYS A 368 4.75 -1.66 35.03
C LYS A 368 3.85 -0.66 34.30
N VAL A 369 3.47 -0.98 33.07
CA VAL A 369 2.60 -0.17 32.21
C VAL A 369 1.43 -1.01 31.73
N ALA A 370 0.33 -0.36 31.35
CA ALA A 370 -0.79 -1.04 30.70
C ALA A 370 -0.29 -1.76 29.44
N ALA A 371 -0.67 -3.02 29.29
CA ALA A 371 -0.28 -3.86 28.15
C ALA A 371 -1.12 -3.51 26.91
N GLU A 372 -0.95 -2.29 26.42
CA GLU A 372 -1.66 -1.74 25.27
C GLU A 372 -0.75 -0.85 24.40
N GLY A 373 -1.05 -0.81 23.10
CA GLY A 373 -0.41 0.09 22.15
C GLY A 373 0.98 -0.34 21.65
N PRO A 374 1.53 0.40 20.67
CA PRO A 374 2.81 0.09 20.03
C PRO A 374 4.00 0.27 20.98
N GLY A 375 5.14 -0.35 20.64
CA GLY A 375 6.40 -0.26 21.39
C GLY A 375 7.32 -1.46 21.18
N ASN A 376 8.58 -1.29 21.54
CA ASN A 376 9.64 -2.32 21.51
C ASN A 376 9.89 -2.99 22.86
N ASP A 377 8.97 -2.78 23.80
CA ASP A 377 9.03 -3.19 25.20
C ASP A 377 8.04 -4.31 25.53
N TRP A 378 7.56 -5.01 24.50
CA TRP A 378 6.74 -6.21 24.63
C TRP A 378 7.64 -7.43 24.83
N ARG A 379 7.30 -8.25 25.82
CA ARG A 379 7.94 -9.55 26.04
C ARG A 379 6.87 -10.62 26.10
N CYS A 380 7.06 -11.69 25.33
CA CYS A 380 6.14 -12.81 25.26
C CYS A 380 6.85 -14.11 25.62
N ILE A 381 6.22 -14.91 26.46
CA ILE A 381 6.63 -16.29 26.75
C ILE A 381 5.62 -17.20 26.07
N VAL A 382 6.05 -17.93 25.05
CA VAL A 382 5.24 -18.91 24.34
C VAL A 382 5.44 -20.26 25.02
N SER A 383 4.35 -20.95 25.31
CA SER A 383 4.34 -22.33 25.81
C SER A 383 3.60 -23.24 24.85
N TRP A 384 4.11 -24.45 24.65
CA TRP A 384 3.48 -25.48 23.81
C TRP A 384 3.69 -26.86 24.40
N HIS A 385 2.87 -27.81 23.96
CA HIS A 385 2.90 -29.20 24.40
C HIS A 385 3.24 -30.09 23.21
N LEU A 386 4.04 -31.13 23.43
CA LEU A 386 4.30 -32.16 22.43
C LEU A 386 3.55 -33.43 22.81
N PRO A 387 3.08 -34.22 21.83
CA PRO A 387 2.56 -35.55 22.12
C PRO A 387 3.65 -36.37 22.82
N ASP A 388 3.25 -37.18 23.80
CA ASP A 388 4.13 -38.07 24.57
C ASP A 388 5.20 -37.38 25.43
N VAL A 389 5.06 -36.07 25.68
CA VAL A 389 5.94 -35.29 26.60
C VAL A 389 5.09 -34.55 27.62
N GLU A 390 5.26 -34.85 28.91
CA GLU A 390 4.50 -34.18 29.99
C GLU A 390 4.93 -32.73 30.22
N ALA A 391 6.20 -32.39 29.98
CA ALA A 391 6.72 -31.05 30.17
C ALA A 391 6.34 -30.13 29.01
N ALA A 392 5.78 -28.95 29.32
CA ALA A 392 5.56 -27.90 28.33
C ALA A 392 6.91 -27.30 27.88
N GLY A 393 7.10 -27.19 26.57
CA GLY A 393 8.18 -26.40 26.01
C GLY A 393 7.89 -24.92 26.19
N THR A 394 8.93 -24.11 26.38
CA THR A 394 8.81 -22.65 26.50
C THR A 394 9.84 -21.94 25.65
N ALA A 395 9.47 -20.81 25.05
CA ALA A 395 10.35 -19.94 24.27
C ALA A 395 10.03 -18.48 24.56
N ILE A 396 11.06 -17.65 24.67
CA ILE A 396 10.93 -16.23 24.99
C ILE A 396 11.11 -15.42 23.71
N TYR A 397 10.25 -14.44 23.51
CA TYR A 397 10.32 -13.48 22.43
C TYR A 397 10.28 -12.04 22.95
N GLN A 398 11.16 -11.19 22.44
CA GLN A 398 11.04 -9.75 22.53
C GLN A 398 10.35 -9.23 21.27
N LEU A 399 9.34 -8.39 21.45
CA LEU A 399 8.53 -7.88 20.35
C LEU A 399 8.73 -6.38 20.15
N ASP A 400 8.88 -5.99 18.90
CA ASP A 400 8.70 -4.62 18.42
C ASP A 400 7.39 -4.52 17.66
N VAL A 401 6.40 -3.87 18.27
CA VAL A 401 5.05 -3.70 17.73
C VAL A 401 4.89 -2.28 17.20
N THR A 402 4.72 -2.15 15.88
CA THR A 402 4.46 -0.88 15.23
C THR A 402 2.99 -0.47 15.33
N ALA A 403 2.73 0.82 15.12
CA ALA A 403 1.44 1.42 15.43
C ALA A 403 0.31 1.02 14.44
N ASP A 404 0.66 0.41 13.31
CA ASP A 404 -0.22 -0.25 12.34
C ASP A 404 -0.53 -1.72 12.70
N GLY A 405 -0.03 -2.21 13.84
CA GLY A 405 -0.27 -3.57 14.34
C GLY A 405 0.72 -4.61 13.85
N ARG A 406 1.65 -4.27 12.94
CA ARG A 406 2.74 -5.20 12.58
C ARG A 406 3.66 -5.39 13.78
N PHE A 407 4.20 -6.59 13.96
CA PHE A 407 5.25 -6.82 14.95
C PHE A 407 6.39 -7.67 14.39
N VAL A 408 7.58 -7.47 14.92
CA VAL A 408 8.73 -8.36 14.76
C VAL A 408 8.96 -9.04 16.10
N ALA A 409 8.96 -10.37 16.12
CA ALA A 409 9.30 -11.17 17.29
C ALA A 409 10.73 -11.70 17.15
N ASP A 410 11.59 -11.33 18.09
CA ASP A 410 12.99 -11.76 18.18
C ASP A 410 13.16 -12.78 19.31
N GLY A 411 13.72 -13.94 18.99
CA GLY A 411 13.84 -15.08 19.88
C GLY A 411 15.02 -14.95 20.85
N ASP A 412 14.71 -14.99 22.15
CA ASP A 412 15.66 -14.90 23.26
C ASP A 412 15.95 -16.30 23.88
N GLY A 413 15.76 -17.36 23.10
CA GLY A 413 15.98 -18.74 23.53
C GLY A 413 14.73 -19.48 24.03
N PRO A 414 14.83 -20.82 24.13
CA PRO A 414 16.07 -21.61 24.22
C PRO A 414 16.75 -21.90 22.86
N LYS A 415 18.05 -22.26 22.88
CA LYS A 415 18.89 -22.45 21.68
C LYS A 415 18.34 -23.49 20.71
N GLU A 416 17.67 -24.51 21.25
CA GLU A 416 17.11 -25.64 20.52
C GLU A 416 15.87 -25.27 19.68
N VAL A 417 15.31 -24.08 19.91
CA VAL A 417 14.06 -23.60 19.31
C VAL A 417 14.27 -22.29 18.58
N ASN A 418 14.58 -21.21 19.29
CA ASN A 418 14.63 -19.84 18.74
C ASN A 418 15.89 -19.06 19.14
N GLY A 419 16.83 -19.64 19.90
CA GLY A 419 18.05 -18.94 20.33
C GLY A 419 19.20 -18.91 19.32
N TYR A 420 18.99 -19.40 18.08
CA TYR A 420 20.01 -19.35 17.03
C TYR A 420 19.38 -19.18 15.64
N PHE A 421 20.02 -18.39 14.77
CA PHE A 421 19.49 -17.96 13.47
C PHE A 421 19.53 -19.05 12.38
N LEU A 422 20.31 -20.12 12.57
CA LEU A 422 20.34 -21.28 11.66
C LEU A 422 19.86 -22.55 12.38
N VAL A 423 19.18 -23.39 11.63
CA VAL A 423 18.91 -24.78 11.99
C VAL A 423 19.67 -25.69 11.04
N ARG A 424 20.29 -26.75 11.60
CA ARG A 424 21.00 -27.74 10.79
C ARG A 424 20.00 -28.75 10.24
N THR A 425 19.77 -28.70 8.94
CA THR A 425 18.88 -29.64 8.24
C THR A 425 19.69 -30.73 7.55
N PRO A 426 19.07 -31.86 7.15
CA PRO A 426 19.75 -32.88 6.36
C PRO A 426 20.30 -32.38 5.01
N ALA A 427 19.76 -31.28 4.47
CA ALA A 427 20.18 -30.68 3.21
C ALA A 427 21.22 -29.55 3.38
N GLY A 428 21.64 -29.25 4.62
CA GLY A 428 22.54 -28.14 4.96
C GLY A 428 21.96 -27.21 6.02
N ASP A 429 22.74 -26.20 6.41
CA ASP A 429 22.27 -25.18 7.36
C ASP A 429 21.22 -24.29 6.67
N ALA A 430 20.06 -24.10 7.32
CA ALA A 430 18.93 -23.31 6.81
C ALA A 430 18.52 -22.24 7.83
N PRO A 431 17.93 -21.11 7.40
CA PRO A 431 17.40 -20.10 8.31
C PRO A 431 16.37 -20.69 9.27
N ASN A 432 16.52 -20.40 10.56
CA ASN A 432 15.58 -20.81 11.58
C ASN A 432 14.30 -19.96 11.51
N PRO A 433 13.14 -20.53 11.14
CA PRO A 433 11.89 -19.76 11.02
C PRO A 433 11.37 -19.25 12.38
N LEU A 434 11.82 -19.83 13.49
CA LEU A 434 11.41 -19.43 14.84
C LEU A 434 12.38 -18.45 15.51
N TRP A 435 13.57 -18.21 14.94
CA TRP A 435 14.54 -17.27 15.51
C TRP A 435 14.00 -15.84 15.47
N GLN A 436 13.54 -15.40 14.29
CA GLN A 436 12.91 -14.10 14.13
C GLN A 436 11.81 -14.19 13.09
N PHE A 437 10.62 -13.66 13.41
CA PHE A 437 9.49 -13.67 12.48
C PHE A 437 8.66 -12.39 12.56
N ASP A 438 8.00 -12.05 11.47
CA ASP A 438 7.00 -11.00 11.43
C ASP A 438 5.63 -11.56 11.78
N GLY A 439 4.77 -10.73 12.36
CA GLY A 439 3.34 -10.98 12.42
C GLY A 439 2.52 -9.70 12.43
N ILE A 440 1.20 -9.86 12.55
CA ILE A 440 0.26 -8.74 12.59
C ILE A 440 -0.80 -8.95 13.66
N VAL A 441 -1.02 -7.92 14.46
CA VAL A 441 -2.09 -7.82 15.46
C VAL A 441 -3.34 -7.29 14.78
N GLU A 442 -4.47 -7.95 15.01
CA GLU A 442 -5.75 -7.52 14.46
C GLU A 442 -6.23 -6.23 15.16
N LEU A 443 -6.25 -5.10 14.45
CA LEU A 443 -6.62 -3.81 15.07
C LEU A 443 -8.13 -3.67 15.36
N LEU A 444 -8.96 -4.26 14.49
CA LEU A 444 -10.41 -4.33 14.67
C LEU A 444 -10.78 -5.72 15.18
N PRO A 445 -11.83 -5.89 15.97
CA PRO A 445 -12.29 -7.24 16.30
C PRO A 445 -12.87 -7.91 15.05
N THR A 446 -12.48 -9.16 14.83
CA THR A 446 -13.10 -10.05 13.86
C THR A 446 -14.55 -10.28 14.29
N THR A 447 -15.52 -9.82 13.49
CA THR A 447 -16.90 -10.30 13.62
C THR A 447 -16.83 -11.81 13.36
N LYS A 448 -17.04 -12.62 14.40
CA LYS A 448 -17.23 -14.06 14.21
C LYS A 448 -18.40 -14.22 13.23
N GLY A 449 -18.09 -14.70 12.02
CA GLY A 449 -19.09 -15.24 11.11
C GLY A 449 -19.63 -16.54 11.66
#